data_AF-A0A8C5EEE7-F1
#
_entry.id   AF-A0A8C5EEE7-F1
#
_cell.length_a   1.000
_cell.length_b   1.000
_cell.length_c   1.000
_cell.angle_alpha   90.00
_cell.angle_beta   90.00
_cell.angle_gamma   90.00
#
_symmetry.space_group_name_H-M   'P 1'
#
loop_
_entity.id
_entity.type
_entity.pdbx_description
1 polymer ?
#
loop_
_entity_poly.entity_id
_entity_poly.type
_entity_poly.pdbx_seq_one_letter_code
_entity_poly.pdbx_strand_id
1 'polypeptide(L)'
;MGLRTLKPSDGFSDLAPGMDFPGESIFYDVHIFYYLWYGSPAMDNKYIHWDHVLVPHWDPKIAASHPQGRHAPPEDIASSFYPELGPYSSRDPAVLGSHMAQIEAAAAGVLVLSWYPPGVTDDHGEPTEDLVPAVMDAAHRHSIKVTGETTVKMIITLNIK
;
A
#
# COMPACT_ATOMS: atom_id res chain seq x y z
N MET A 1 25.20 -15.33 -18.06
CA MET A 1 24.27 -15.48 -16.93
C MET A 1 22.89 -15.10 -17.43
N GLY A 2 22.01 -16.07 -17.67
CA GLY A 2 20.67 -15.82 -18.21
C GLY A 2 19.72 -15.43 -17.07
N LEU A 3 19.05 -14.28 -17.21
CA LEU A 3 17.95 -13.88 -16.33
C LEU A 3 16.81 -14.88 -16.50
N ARG A 4 16.41 -15.54 -15.41
CA ARG A 4 15.15 -16.28 -15.34
C ARG A 4 14.06 -15.32 -14.86
N THR A 5 13.12 -15.00 -15.74
CA THR A 5 11.84 -14.40 -15.36
C THR A 5 10.97 -15.49 -14.75
N LEU A 6 10.66 -15.36 -13.46
CA LEU A 6 9.69 -16.23 -12.79
C LEU A 6 8.29 -15.85 -13.26
N LYS A 7 7.56 -16.82 -13.81
CA LYS A 7 6.14 -16.68 -14.12
C LYS A 7 5.32 -17.05 -12.87
N PRO A 8 4.11 -16.51 -12.70
CA PRO A 8 3.24 -16.84 -11.57
C PRO A 8 2.96 -18.35 -11.40
N SER A 9 3.07 -19.12 -12.48
CA SER A 9 2.91 -20.59 -12.49
C SER A 9 4.03 -21.36 -11.80
N ASP A 10 5.19 -20.73 -11.57
CA ASP A 10 6.41 -21.46 -11.21
C ASP A 10 6.45 -21.89 -9.72
N GLY A 11 5.42 -21.54 -8.94
CA GLY A 11 5.35 -21.81 -7.48
C GLY A 11 4.44 -22.96 -7.04
N PHE A 12 3.69 -23.62 -7.93
CA PHE A 12 2.61 -24.55 -7.52
C PHE A 12 2.78 -26.01 -7.96
N SER A 13 3.95 -26.40 -8.49
CA SER A 13 4.09 -27.69 -9.18
C SER A 13 4.33 -28.95 -8.31
N ASP A 14 4.42 -28.83 -6.98
CA ASP A 14 4.76 -29.97 -6.10
C ASP A 14 3.59 -30.50 -5.24
N LEU A 15 2.34 -30.40 -5.70
CA LEU A 15 1.19 -30.94 -4.94
C LEU A 15 0.73 -32.31 -5.48
N ALA A 16 0.42 -33.20 -4.53
CA ALA A 16 0.05 -34.59 -4.79
C ALA A 16 -1.23 -34.71 -5.67
N PRO A 17 -1.35 -35.76 -6.50
CA PRO A 17 -2.51 -35.94 -7.36
C PRO A 17 -3.77 -36.22 -6.52
N GLY A 18 -4.81 -35.41 -6.71
CA GLY A 18 -6.12 -35.56 -6.04
C GLY A 18 -6.57 -34.38 -5.18
N MET A 19 -5.81 -33.28 -5.13
CA MET A 19 -6.26 -32.04 -4.52
C MET A 19 -7.04 -31.22 -5.57
N ASP A 20 -8.35 -31.44 -5.65
CA ASP A 20 -9.24 -30.49 -6.32
C ASP A 20 -9.20 -29.19 -5.52
N PHE A 21 -8.67 -28.11 -6.11
CA PHE A 21 -8.88 -26.76 -5.59
C PHE A 21 -10.30 -26.35 -5.95
N PRO A 22 -11.26 -26.28 -5.00
CA PRO A 22 -12.44 -25.45 -5.25
C PRO A 22 -11.91 -24.03 -5.48
N GLY A 23 -12.45 -23.31 -6.47
CA GLY A 23 -11.96 -22.00 -6.92
C GLY A 23 -11.42 -21.14 -5.78
N GLU A 24 -10.20 -20.59 -5.99
CA GLU A 24 -9.37 -19.84 -5.04
C GLU A 24 -10.07 -19.49 -3.72
N SER A 25 -9.88 -20.33 -2.71
CA SER A 25 -10.46 -20.08 -1.39
C SER A 25 -9.77 -18.88 -0.75
N ILE A 26 -10.47 -17.76 -0.63
CA ILE A 26 -10.03 -16.60 0.16
C ILE A 26 -9.99 -16.97 1.65
N PHE A 27 -8.92 -16.60 2.35
CA PHE A 27 -8.73 -16.80 3.79
C PHE A 27 -9.06 -15.54 4.59
N TYR A 28 -10.19 -15.53 5.29
CA TYR A 28 -10.63 -14.37 6.11
C TYR A 28 -9.89 -14.22 7.45
N ASP A 29 -9.03 -15.18 7.81
CA ASP A 29 -8.10 -15.06 8.94
C ASP A 29 -6.77 -14.39 8.53
N VAL A 30 -6.57 -14.10 7.23
CA VAL A 30 -5.40 -13.42 6.69
C VAL A 30 -5.75 -11.96 6.39
N HIS A 31 -5.03 -11.05 7.06
CA HIS A 31 -5.30 -9.62 7.07
C HIS A 31 -4.13 -8.86 6.45
N ILE A 32 -4.41 -7.89 5.57
CA ILE A 32 -3.40 -7.03 4.92
C ILE A 32 -3.64 -5.58 5.29
N PHE A 33 -2.63 -4.92 5.85
CA PHE A 33 -2.65 -3.47 6.08
C PHE A 33 -2.57 -2.71 4.76
N TYR A 34 -3.43 -1.71 4.60
CA TYR A 34 -3.62 -1.00 3.35
C TYR A 34 -3.76 0.51 3.57
N TYR A 35 -3.04 1.28 2.75
CA TYR A 35 -2.90 2.72 2.89
C TYR A 35 -3.43 3.44 1.65
N LEU A 36 -4.31 4.43 1.86
CA LEU A 36 -4.98 5.22 0.82
C LEU A 36 -4.37 6.61 0.60
N TRP A 37 -3.18 6.85 1.14
CA TRP A 37 -2.61 8.19 1.26
C TRP A 37 -1.76 8.63 0.06
N TYR A 38 -1.71 7.86 -1.04
CA TYR A 38 -0.88 8.17 -2.20
C TYR A 38 -1.62 9.02 -3.23
N GLY A 39 -0.94 10.00 -3.81
CA GLY A 39 -1.51 10.89 -4.82
C GLY A 39 -0.54 11.19 -5.96
N SER A 40 -1.07 11.44 -7.15
CA SER A 40 -0.32 11.72 -8.38
C SER A 40 -0.79 13.02 -9.04
N PRO A 41 0.06 13.75 -9.79
CA PRO A 41 -0.33 15.02 -10.42
C PRO A 41 -1.55 14.93 -11.34
N ALA A 42 -1.74 13.78 -12.01
CA ALA A 42 -2.83 13.59 -12.97
C ALA A 42 -4.22 13.52 -12.32
N MET A 43 -4.30 13.03 -11.08
CA MET A 43 -5.56 12.86 -10.35
C MET A 43 -5.70 13.86 -9.18
N ASP A 44 -4.58 14.21 -8.53
CA ASP A 44 -4.53 14.92 -7.25
C ASP A 44 -3.87 16.30 -7.36
N ASN A 45 -3.50 16.74 -8.58
CA ASN A 45 -2.78 17.98 -8.90
C ASN A 45 -1.34 18.08 -8.35
N LYS A 46 -0.92 17.19 -7.45
CA LYS A 46 0.43 17.08 -6.90
C LYS A 46 0.72 15.64 -6.51
N TYR A 47 1.99 15.34 -6.26
CA TYR A 47 2.34 14.13 -5.54
C TYR A 47 1.94 14.25 -4.06
N ILE A 48 1.45 13.16 -3.50
CA ILE A 48 1.11 13.03 -2.07
C ILE A 48 1.75 11.72 -1.59
N HIS A 49 2.43 11.77 -0.45
CA HIS A 49 3.27 10.70 0.12
C HIS A 49 4.47 10.23 -0.71
N TRP A 50 4.37 10.18 -2.04
CA TRP A 50 5.53 9.85 -2.89
C TRP A 50 6.65 10.85 -2.76
N ASP A 51 6.31 12.12 -2.52
CA ASP A 51 7.23 13.22 -2.28
C ASP A 51 7.45 13.43 -0.78
N HIS A 52 7.46 12.40 0.07
CA HIS A 52 7.62 12.61 1.52
C HIS A 52 8.91 13.38 1.86
N VAL A 53 8.90 14.13 2.96
CA VAL A 53 10.10 14.81 3.46
C VAL A 53 11.11 13.80 4.04
N LEU A 54 12.39 14.08 3.90
CA LEU A 54 13.41 13.28 4.60
C LEU A 54 13.30 13.58 6.10
N VAL A 55 12.96 12.55 6.87
CA VAL A 55 12.79 12.68 8.33
C VAL A 55 14.17 12.89 8.96
N PRO A 56 14.40 14.04 9.63
CA PRO A 56 15.70 14.31 10.24
C PRO A 56 15.95 13.36 11.40
N HIS A 57 17.22 13.02 11.62
CA HIS A 57 17.63 12.35 12.84
C HIS A 57 17.28 13.22 14.07
N TRP A 58 16.90 12.59 15.18
CA TRP A 58 16.45 13.30 16.38
C TRP A 58 17.56 14.14 17.05
N ASP A 59 18.82 13.70 16.98
CA ASP A 59 20.00 14.49 17.36
C ASP A 59 20.37 15.47 16.22
N PRO A 60 20.28 16.79 16.44
CA PRO A 60 20.60 17.80 15.44
C PRO A 60 22.03 17.70 14.88
N LYS A 61 22.99 17.21 15.67
CA LYS A 61 24.38 17.06 15.22
C LYS A 61 24.51 15.98 14.17
N ILE A 62 23.77 14.88 14.34
CA ILE A 62 23.72 13.79 13.37
C ILE A 62 22.87 14.24 12.18
N ALA A 63 21.73 14.88 12.40
CA ALA A 63 20.87 15.40 11.33
C ALA A 63 21.60 16.32 10.36
N ALA A 64 22.54 17.14 10.84
CA ALA A 64 23.36 18.02 10.00
C ALA A 64 24.28 17.26 9.02
N SER A 65 24.57 15.98 9.27
CA SER A 65 25.38 15.12 8.40
C SER A 65 24.57 14.31 7.38
N HIS A 66 23.24 14.39 7.41
CA HIS A 66 22.37 13.65 6.49
C HIS A 66 21.70 14.59 5.47
N PRO A 67 21.34 14.08 4.28
CA PRO A 67 20.53 14.82 3.32
C PRO A 67 19.23 15.32 3.94
N GLN A 68 18.85 16.54 3.57
CA GLN A 68 17.61 17.18 3.98
C GLN A 68 16.81 17.56 2.74
N GLY A 69 15.50 17.75 2.92
CA GLY A 69 14.61 18.18 1.85
C GLY A 69 13.47 17.20 1.65
N ARG A 70 13.06 17.03 0.40
CA ARG A 70 11.88 16.31 -0.02
C ARG A 70 12.23 15.49 -1.26
N HIS A 71 11.65 14.28 -1.36
CA HIS A 71 11.78 13.47 -2.56
C HIS A 71 11.16 14.20 -3.77
N ALA A 72 11.69 13.96 -4.97
CA ALA A 72 11.22 14.56 -6.23
C ALA A 72 10.74 13.50 -7.25
N PRO A 73 9.49 13.01 -7.13
CA PRO A 73 8.93 12.03 -8.06
C PRO A 73 8.84 12.59 -9.50
N PRO A 74 8.85 11.73 -10.54
CA PRO A 74 8.67 10.28 -10.44
C PRO A 74 9.95 9.45 -10.27
N GLU A 75 11.14 9.98 -10.53
CA GLU A 75 12.38 9.20 -10.43
C GLU A 75 12.90 9.05 -9.00
N ASP A 76 12.61 10.02 -8.14
CA ASP A 76 12.99 10.04 -6.73
C ASP A 76 11.74 10.02 -5.84
N ILE A 77 11.34 8.83 -5.39
CA ILE A 77 10.19 8.63 -4.52
C ILE A 77 10.63 8.28 -3.09
N ALA A 78 9.75 8.55 -2.12
CA ALA A 78 9.93 8.22 -0.70
C ALA A 78 9.78 6.72 -0.39
N SER A 79 10.54 5.88 -1.10
CA SER A 79 10.56 4.44 -0.93
C SER A 79 11.88 3.87 -1.43
N SER A 80 12.41 2.87 -0.73
CA SER A 80 13.56 2.09 -1.21
C SER A 80 13.21 1.16 -2.38
N PHE A 81 11.92 0.97 -2.67
CA PHE A 81 11.40 0.13 -3.75
C PHE A 81 10.52 0.95 -4.70
N TYR A 82 10.51 0.61 -5.98
CA TYR A 82 9.67 1.26 -6.98
C TYR A 82 8.44 0.41 -7.31
N PRO A 83 7.21 0.93 -7.15
CA PRO A 83 5.99 0.19 -7.47
C PRO A 83 5.87 -0.03 -8.99
N GLU A 84 5.40 -1.21 -9.39
CA GLU A 84 5.15 -1.52 -10.81
C GLU A 84 4.10 -0.58 -11.43
N LEU A 85 3.12 -0.14 -10.64
CA LEU A 85 2.11 0.85 -11.04
C LEU A 85 2.64 2.30 -11.09
N GLY A 86 3.93 2.52 -10.79
CA GLY A 86 4.52 3.86 -10.65
C GLY A 86 3.98 4.64 -9.45
N PRO A 87 4.31 5.94 -9.32
CA PRO A 87 3.79 6.80 -8.26
C PRO A 87 2.31 7.13 -8.52
N TYR A 88 1.46 6.16 -8.20
CA TYR A 88 0.03 6.14 -8.48
C TYR A 88 -0.78 7.05 -7.54
N SER A 89 -2.04 7.28 -7.89
CA SER A 89 -3.03 7.84 -6.97
C SER A 89 -3.87 6.72 -6.35
N SER A 90 -4.05 6.76 -5.03
CA SER A 90 -5.02 5.91 -4.33
C SER A 90 -6.47 6.23 -4.70
N ARG A 91 -6.71 7.38 -5.35
CA ARG A 91 -8.03 7.78 -5.87
C ARG A 91 -8.35 7.17 -7.23
N ASP A 92 -7.37 6.59 -7.92
CA ASP A 92 -7.56 6.01 -9.25
C ASP A 92 -8.31 4.66 -9.16
N PRO A 93 -9.52 4.54 -9.75
CA PRO A 93 -10.28 3.29 -9.72
C PRO A 93 -9.56 2.11 -10.37
N ALA A 94 -8.71 2.35 -11.36
CA ALA A 94 -7.93 1.29 -12.01
C ALA A 94 -6.86 0.73 -11.06
N VAL A 95 -6.22 1.60 -10.27
CA VAL A 95 -5.26 1.22 -9.23
C VAL A 95 -5.96 0.42 -8.14
N LEU A 96 -7.12 0.88 -7.65
CA LEU A 96 -7.91 0.14 -6.67
C LEU A 96 -8.29 -1.26 -7.17
N GLY A 97 -8.77 -1.37 -8.41
CA GLY A 97 -9.07 -2.66 -9.03
C GLY A 97 -7.85 -3.58 -9.12
N SER A 98 -6.70 -3.04 -9.53
CA SER A 98 -5.44 -3.78 -9.58
C SER A 98 -5.01 -4.28 -8.20
N HIS A 99 -5.12 -3.45 -7.16
CA HIS A 99 -4.78 -3.86 -5.79
C HIS A 99 -5.70 -4.98 -5.29
N MET A 100 -7.01 -4.90 -5.50
CA MET A 100 -7.94 -5.96 -5.06
C MET A 100 -7.66 -7.27 -5.79
N ALA A 101 -7.35 -7.23 -7.09
CA ALA A 101 -6.94 -8.43 -7.83
C ALA A 101 -5.64 -9.04 -7.29
N GLN A 102 -4.67 -8.22 -6.88
CA GLN A 102 -3.43 -8.71 -6.25
C GLN A 102 -3.69 -9.35 -4.87
N ILE A 103 -4.59 -8.76 -4.08
CA ILE A 103 -4.99 -9.28 -2.76
C ILE A 103 -5.75 -10.61 -2.90
N GLU A 104 -6.67 -10.68 -3.86
CA GLU A 104 -7.39 -11.92 -4.22
C GLU A 104 -6.41 -13.02 -4.64
N ALA A 105 -5.45 -12.70 -5.54
CA ALA A 105 -4.42 -13.64 -5.96
C ALA A 105 -3.48 -14.10 -4.81
N ALA A 106 -3.35 -13.28 -3.75
CA ALA A 106 -2.66 -13.64 -2.52
C ALA A 106 -3.53 -14.44 -1.54
N ALA A 107 -4.79 -14.72 -1.89
CA ALA A 107 -5.81 -15.39 -1.10
C ALA A 107 -6.11 -14.73 0.27
N ALA A 108 -5.81 -13.44 0.44
CA ALA A 108 -6.10 -12.72 1.67
C ALA A 108 -7.54 -12.16 1.66
N GLY A 109 -8.27 -12.40 2.74
CA GLY A 109 -9.71 -12.08 2.80
C GLY A 109 -10.07 -10.79 3.50
N VAL A 110 -9.13 -10.14 4.19
CA VAL A 110 -9.42 -8.93 4.96
C VAL A 110 -8.41 -7.82 4.64
N LEU A 111 -8.94 -6.71 4.16
CA LEU A 111 -8.25 -5.44 4.02
C LEU A 111 -8.37 -4.64 5.32
N VAL A 112 -7.26 -4.38 5.99
CA VAL A 112 -7.18 -3.51 7.16
C VAL A 112 -6.84 -2.11 6.69
N LEU A 113 -7.86 -1.27 6.59
CA LEU A 113 -7.72 0.07 6.06
C LEU A 113 -7.19 1.04 7.13
N SER A 114 -6.02 1.61 6.86
CA SER A 114 -5.49 2.76 7.60
C SER A 114 -6.42 3.96 7.39
N TRP A 115 -7.14 4.36 8.44
CA TRP A 115 -8.16 5.39 8.34
C TRP A 115 -8.01 6.44 9.45
N TYR A 116 -8.26 7.70 9.08
CA TYR A 116 -8.38 8.83 9.98
C TYR A 116 -9.82 9.34 10.03
N PRO A 117 -10.29 9.88 11.18
CA PRO A 117 -11.57 10.57 11.25
C PRO A 117 -11.71 11.66 10.18
N PRO A 118 -12.94 11.98 9.74
CA PRO A 118 -13.15 12.99 8.71
C PRO A 118 -12.49 14.32 9.05
N GLY A 119 -11.80 14.91 8.07
CA GLY A 119 -11.03 16.15 8.22
C GLY A 119 -9.72 16.00 9.00
N VAL A 120 -9.32 14.78 9.39
CA VAL A 120 -8.03 14.49 10.04
C VAL A 120 -7.11 13.79 9.05
N THR A 121 -5.83 14.16 9.08
CA THR A 121 -4.77 13.63 8.21
C THR A 121 -3.52 13.40 9.05
N ASP A 122 -2.55 12.68 8.50
CA ASP A 122 -1.20 12.77 9.02
C ASP A 122 -0.55 14.12 8.62
N ASP A 123 0.66 14.37 9.12
CA ASP A 123 1.34 15.66 8.93
C ASP A 123 1.73 15.93 7.46
N HIS A 124 1.58 14.94 6.55
CA HIS A 124 2.14 14.97 5.21
C HIS A 124 1.18 14.53 4.08
N GLY A 125 -0.05 14.17 4.41
CA GLY A 125 -1.08 13.67 3.51
C GLY A 125 -2.28 14.60 3.35
N GLU A 126 -3.34 14.05 2.77
CA GLU A 126 -4.63 14.71 2.58
C GLU A 126 -5.77 13.82 3.10
N PRO A 127 -6.97 14.37 3.36
CA PRO A 127 -8.09 13.57 3.86
C PRO A 127 -8.47 12.48 2.85
N THR A 128 -8.64 11.25 3.34
CA THR A 128 -8.92 10.06 2.51
C THR A 128 -10.27 9.41 2.84
N GLU A 129 -11.07 10.01 3.73
CA GLU A 129 -12.35 9.46 4.18
C GLU A 129 -13.35 9.30 3.03
N ASP A 130 -13.25 10.15 2.01
CA ASP A 130 -14.12 10.13 0.85
C ASP A 130 -13.83 8.95 -0.09
N LEU A 131 -12.67 8.31 0.05
CA LEU A 131 -12.28 7.10 -0.69
C LEU A 131 -12.82 5.81 -0.09
N VAL A 132 -13.27 5.83 1.18
CA VAL A 132 -13.74 4.62 1.88
C VAL A 132 -14.85 3.90 1.11
N PRO A 133 -15.91 4.58 0.60
CA PRO A 133 -16.95 3.90 -0.18
C PRO A 133 -16.39 3.21 -1.43
N ALA A 134 -15.50 3.88 -2.18
CA ALA A 134 -14.92 3.34 -3.41
C ALA A 134 -14.08 2.08 -3.14
N VAL A 135 -13.36 2.04 -2.01
CA VAL A 135 -12.56 0.89 -1.59
C VAL A 135 -13.44 -0.26 -1.12
N MET A 136 -14.50 0.01 -0.37
CA MET A 136 -15.47 -1.01 0.03
C MET A 136 -16.14 -1.64 -1.20
N ASP A 137 -16.53 -0.83 -2.18
CA ASP A 137 -17.10 -1.31 -3.44
C ASP A 137 -16.09 -2.15 -4.24
N ALA A 138 -14.82 -1.73 -4.29
CA ALA A 138 -13.76 -2.50 -4.94
C ALA A 138 -13.51 -3.84 -4.26
N ALA A 139 -13.35 -3.84 -2.94
CA ALA A 139 -13.14 -5.05 -2.15
C ALA A 139 -14.32 -6.04 -2.31
N HIS A 140 -15.56 -5.52 -2.30
CA HIS A 140 -16.76 -6.34 -2.46
C HIS A 140 -16.79 -7.12 -3.79
N ARG A 141 -16.34 -6.51 -4.90
CA ARG A 141 -16.26 -7.18 -6.21
C ARG A 141 -15.31 -8.38 -6.23
N HIS A 142 -14.34 -8.43 -5.31
CA HIS A 142 -13.33 -9.48 -5.18
C HIS A 142 -13.58 -10.36 -3.94
N SER A 143 -14.76 -10.30 -3.32
CA SER A 143 -15.09 -11.04 -2.09
C SER A 143 -14.15 -10.74 -0.89
N ILE A 144 -13.51 -9.57 -0.87
CA ILE A 144 -12.63 -9.13 0.21
C ILE A 144 -13.46 -8.34 1.24
N LYS A 145 -13.24 -8.60 2.53
CA LYS A 145 -13.82 -7.85 3.65
C LYS A 145 -12.94 -6.64 3.96
N VAL A 146 -13.54 -5.57 4.47
CA VAL A 146 -12.80 -4.38 4.93
C VAL A 146 -13.03 -4.21 6.43
N THR A 147 -11.95 -3.96 7.17
CA THR A 147 -11.98 -3.48 8.56
C THR A 147 -11.16 -2.20 8.68
N GLY A 148 -11.42 -1.37 9.68
CA GLY A 148 -10.74 -0.11 9.89
C GLY A 148 -9.71 -0.20 11.03
N GLU A 149 -8.53 0.37 10.80
CA GLU A 149 -7.58 0.72 11.86
C GLU A 149 -7.58 2.24 12.02
N THR A 150 -8.05 2.73 13.16
CA THR A 150 -7.96 4.15 13.49
C THR A 150 -6.50 4.50 13.71
N THR A 151 -5.91 5.27 12.81
CA THR A 151 -4.52 5.71 12.94
C THR A 151 -4.46 6.89 13.92
N VAL A 152 -4.59 6.61 15.22
CA VAL A 152 -4.24 7.58 16.27
C VAL A 152 -2.73 7.55 16.42
N LYS A 153 -2.03 8.35 15.60
CA LYS A 153 -0.58 8.58 15.63
C LYS A 153 0.19 7.37 16.20
N MET A 154 0.07 6.21 15.54
CA MET A 154 0.94 5.09 15.86
C MET A 154 2.31 5.46 15.30
N ILE A 155 3.06 6.24 16.09
CA ILE A 155 4.50 6.32 15.95
C ILE A 155 4.95 4.87 16.15
N ILE A 156 5.21 4.17 15.04
CA ILE A 156 6.00 2.94 15.09
C ILE A 156 7.37 3.38 15.59
N THR A 157 7.50 3.45 16.91
CA THR A 157 8.78 3.57 17.58
C THR A 157 9.42 2.21 17.35
N LEU A 158 10.11 2.04 16.22
CA LEU A 158 11.08 0.97 16.07
C LEU A 158 12.17 1.25 17.09
N ASN A 159 11.96 0.75 18.31
CA ASN A 159 13.00 0.59 19.30
C ASN A 159 13.91 -0.52 18.78
N ILE A 160 14.82 -0.15 17.89
CA ILE A 160 15.99 -0.96 17.60
C ILE A 160 16.88 -0.82 18.83
N LYS A 161 16.95 -1.90 19.62
CA LYS A 161 17.91 -2.02 20.73
C LYS A 161 19.33 -2.07 20.21
#